data_AF-A0A955T1F9-F1
#
_entry.id   AF-A0A955T1F9-F1
#
_cell.length_a   1.000
_cell.length_b   1.000
_cell.length_c   1.000
_cell.angle_alpha   90.00
_cell.angle_beta   90.00
_cell.angle_gamma   90.00
#
_symmetry.space_group_name_H-M   'P 1'
#
loop_
_entity.id
_entity.type
_entity.pdbx_description
1 polymer ?
#
loop_
_entity_poly.entity_id
_entity_poly.type
_entity_poly.pdbx_seq_one_letter_code
_entity_poly.pdbx_strand_id
1 'polypeptide(L)' 'MGRTIPTFTRYLEEEMSTWRDFRRALGKEDRVVFDRLFRLAKRHIAEASHAKRPIPFDALVMCILLE' A
#
# COMPACT_ATOMS: atom_id res chain seq x y z
N MET A 1 1.17 22.49 -18.14
CA MET A 1 0.56 21.14 -18.08
C MET A 1 0.77 20.62 -16.66
N GLY A 2 -0.31 20.56 -15.89
CA GLY A 2 -0.26 20.27 -14.46
C GLY A 2 0.32 18.89 -14.21
N ARG A 3 1.31 18.80 -13.31
CA ARG A 3 1.83 17.54 -12.78
C ARG A 3 0.62 16.75 -12.26
N THR A 4 0.24 15.71 -12.97
CA THR A 4 -0.71 14.71 -12.48
C THR A 4 -0.18 14.28 -11.11
N ILE A 5 -0.86 14.69 -10.05
CA ILE A 5 -0.55 14.20 -8.71
C ILE A 5 -0.69 12.69 -8.83
N PRO A 6 0.38 11.90 -8.64
CA PRO A 6 0.28 10.46 -8.77
C PRO A 6 -0.83 10.01 -7.83
N THR A 7 -1.86 9.37 -8.39
CA THR A 7 -2.98 8.85 -7.61
C THR A 7 -2.41 7.92 -6.55
N PHE A 8 -3.00 7.90 -5.36
CA PHE A 8 -2.59 7.05 -4.24
C PHE A 8 -2.38 5.57 -4.66
N THR A 9 -3.15 5.10 -5.65
CA THR A 9 -2.97 3.81 -6.32
C THR A 9 -1.57 3.62 -6.93
N ARG A 10 -1.06 4.62 -7.65
CA ARG A 10 0.27 4.56 -8.28
C ARG A 10 1.37 4.52 -7.24
N TYR A 11 1.23 5.29 -6.16
CA TYR A 11 2.16 5.22 -5.02
C TYR A 11 2.19 3.82 -4.42
N LEU A 12 1.02 3.19 -4.22
CA LEU A 12 0.95 1.83 -3.69
C LEU A 12 1.64 0.81 -4.62
N GLU A 13 1.46 0.93 -5.94
CA GLU A 13 2.12 0.05 -6.91
C GLU A 13 3.65 0.21 -6.91
N GLU A 14 4.14 1.45 -6.80
CA GLU A 14 5.57 1.72 -6.67
C GLU A 14 6.11 1.15 -5.36
N GLU A 15 5.40 1.32 -4.24
CA GLU A 15 5.78 0.69 -2.98
C GLU A 15 5.75 -0.85 -3.06
N MET A 16 4.70 -1.46 -3.61
CA MET A 16 4.70 -2.92 -3.81
C MET A 16 5.94 -3.43 -4.57
N SER A 17 6.46 -2.63 -5.49
CA SER A 17 7.70 -2.93 -6.22
C SER A 17 8.94 -2.81 -5.33
N THR A 18 9.03 -1.80 -4.45
CA THR A 18 10.15 -1.64 -3.49
C THR A 18 10.21 -2.80 -2.50
N TRP A 19 9.04 -3.31 -2.10
CA TRP A 19 8.92 -4.44 -1.17
C TRP A 19 9.10 -5.83 -1.82
N ARG A 20 9.38 -5.90 -3.13
CA ARG A 20 9.46 -7.17 -3.86
C ARG A 20 10.57 -8.08 -3.36
N ASP A 21 11.74 -7.53 -3.02
CA ASP A 21 12.86 -8.27 -2.46
C ASP A 21 12.58 -8.75 -1.03
N PHE A 22 11.91 -7.92 -0.22
CA PHE A 22 11.42 -8.33 1.11
C PHE A 22 10.45 -9.50 1.01
N ARG A 23 9.44 -9.41 0.14
CA ARG A 23 8.50 -10.51 -0.14
C ARG A 23 9.22 -11.78 -0.60
N ARG A 24 10.31 -11.65 -1.36
CA ARG A 24 11.10 -12.80 -1.81
C ARG A 24 11.89 -13.45 -0.68
N ALA A 25 12.33 -12.68 0.32
CA ALA A 25 12.99 -13.21 1.51
C ALA A 25 12.01 -13.94 2.47
N LEU A 26 10.72 -13.61 2.42
CA LEU A 26 9.69 -14.26 3.24
C LEU A 26 9.46 -15.74 2.89
N GLY A 27 9.09 -16.51 3.92
CA GLY A 27 8.59 -17.88 3.80
C GLY A 27 7.30 -17.98 3.00
N LYS A 28 6.95 -19.19 2.57
CA LYS A 28 5.80 -19.42 1.67
C LYS A 28 4.46 -18.99 2.32
N GLU A 29 4.32 -19.23 3.62
CA GLU A 29 3.15 -18.83 4.42
C GLU A 29 3.13 -17.31 4.65
N ASP A 30 4.25 -16.72 5.04
CA ASP A 30 4.39 -15.27 5.25
C ASP A 30 4.10 -14.46 3.98
N ARG A 31 4.48 -14.99 2.80
CA ARG A 31 4.15 -14.35 1.51
C ARG A 31 2.65 -14.23 1.28
N VAL A 32 1.85 -15.19 1.75
CA VAL A 32 0.39 -15.15 1.62
C VAL A 32 -0.19 -14.09 2.56
N VAL A 33 0.30 -14.03 3.79
CA VAL A 33 -0.08 -12.99 4.76
C VAL A 33 0.28 -11.61 4.22
N PHE A 34 1.51 -11.44 3.72
CA PHE A 34 1.99 -10.20 3.13
C PHE A 34 1.12 -9.76 1.94
N ASP A 35 0.82 -10.65 1.00
CA ASP A 35 -0.06 -10.35 -0.13
C ASP A 35 -1.47 -9.94 0.34
N ARG A 36 -1.98 -10.58 1.40
CA ARG A 36 -3.27 -10.22 2.01
C ARG A 36 -3.24 -8.81 2.58
N LEU A 37 -2.21 -8.40 3.33
CA LEU A 37 -2.10 -7.05 3.90
C LEU A 37 -2.22 -5.97 2.81
N PHE A 38 -1.52 -6.17 1.70
CA PHE A 38 -1.57 -5.24 0.58
C PHE A 38 -2.92 -5.22 -0.14
N ARG A 39 -3.64 -6.36 -0.20
CA ARG A 39 -5.03 -6.37 -0.69
C ARG A 39 -5.98 -5.60 0.23
N LEU A 40 -5.79 -5.69 1.54
CA LEU A 40 -6.57 -4.93 2.52
C LEU A 40 -6.36 -3.43 2.33
N ALA A 41 -5.09 -3.01 2.27
CA ALA A 41 -4.74 -1.63 1.95
C ALA A 41 -5.38 -1.15 0.64
N LYS A 42 -5.41 -2.01 -0.40
CA LYS A 42 -5.99 -1.68 -1.70
C LYS A 42 -7.49 -1.37 -1.62
N ARG A 43 -8.24 -2.02 -0.72
CA ARG A 43 -9.68 -1.77 -0.54
C ARG A 43 -9.95 -0.39 0.04
N HIS A 44 -9.09 0.06 0.95
CA HIS A 44 -9.24 1.34 1.63
C HIS A 44 -8.49 2.51 0.95
N ILE A 45 -7.99 2.32 -0.29
CA ILE A 45 -7.30 3.38 -1.05
C ILE A 45 -8.18 4.62 -1.21
N ALA A 46 -9.48 4.43 -1.42
CA ALA A 46 -10.40 5.54 -1.59
C ALA A 46 -10.46 6.40 -0.31
N GLU A 47 -10.64 5.76 0.85
CA GLU A 47 -10.64 6.43 2.15
C GLU A 47 -9.27 7.03 2.50
N ALA A 48 -8.17 6.32 2.23
CA ALA A 48 -6.81 6.80 2.48
C ALA A 48 -6.45 8.01 1.60
N SER A 49 -7.01 8.10 0.38
CA SER A 49 -6.85 9.26 -0.51
C SER A 49 -7.48 10.53 0.09
N HIS A 50 -8.48 10.40 0.96
CA HIS A 50 -9.09 11.53 1.66
C HIS A 50 -8.28 12.03 2.86
N ALA A 51 -7.34 11.24 3.38
CA ALA A 51 -6.57 11.59 4.56
C ALA A 51 -5.61 12.78 4.35
N LYS A 52 -5.34 13.19 3.10
CA LYS A 52 -4.44 14.30 2.72
C LYS A 52 -3.10 14.28 3.49
N ARG A 53 -2.58 13.08 3.77
CA ARG A 53 -1.35 12.90 4.53
C ARG A 53 -0.13 13.16 3.64
N PRO A 54 0.95 13.73 4.18
CA PRO A 54 2.20 13.93 3.45
C PRO A 54 2.89 12.60 3.11
N ILE A 55 2.68 11.57 3.95
CA ILE A 55 3.20 10.22 3.76
C ILE A 55 1.99 9.27 3.58
N PRO A 56 1.70 8.83 2.36
CA PRO A 56 0.56 7.94 2.09
C PRO A 56 0.70 6.57 2.76
N PHE A 57 1.92 6.13 3.07
CA PHE A 57 2.18 4.89 3.81
C PHE A 57 1.54 4.86 5.21
N ASP A 58 1.51 5.98 5.95
CA ASP A 58 0.88 6.03 7.28
C ASP A 58 -0.60 5.63 7.21
N ALA A 59 -1.33 6.20 6.25
CA ALA A 59 -2.74 5.92 6.05
C ALA A 59 -2.95 4.45 5.64
N LEU A 60 -2.03 3.92 4.84
CA LEU A 60 -1.98 2.54 4.40
C LEU A 60 -1.86 1.55 5.58
N VAL A 61 -0.95 1.83 6.51
CA VAL A 61 -0.78 1.05 7.74
C VAL A 61 -2.04 1.12 8.60
N MET A 62 -2.64 2.31 8.75
CA MET A 62 -3.90 2.46 9.47
C MET A 62 -5.03 1.65 8.84
N CYS A 63 -5.14 1.63 7.51
CA CYS A 63 -6.11 0.81 6.79
C CYS A 63 -5.91 -0.68 7.01
N ILE A 64 -4.66 -1.13 7.07
CA ILE A 64 -4.33 -2.54 7.36
C ILE A 64 -4.70 -2.90 8.81
N LEU A 65 -4.53 -1.98 9.75
CA LEU A 65 -4.84 -2.18 11.17
C LEU A 65 -6.35 -2.13 11.48
N LEU A 66 -7.16 -1.56 10.59
CA LEU A 66 -8.61 -1.45 10.76
C LEU A 66 -9.40 -2.71 10.36
N GLU A 67 -8.76 -3.68 9.71
CA GLU A 67 -9.34 -4.98 9.32
C GLU A 67 -8.80 -6.11 10.21
#